data_AF-A0A2G2FY43-F1
#
_entry.id   AF-A0A2G2FY43-F1
#
_cell.length_a   1.000
_cell.length_b   1.000
_cell.length_c   1.000
_cell.angle_alpha   90.00
_cell.angle_beta   90.00
_cell.angle_gamma   90.00
#
_symmetry.space_group_name_H-M   'P 1'
#
loop_
_entity.id
_entity.type
_entity.pdbx_description
1 polymer ?
#
loop_
_entity_poly.entity_id
_entity_poly.type
_entity_poly.pdbx_seq_one_letter_code
_entity_poly.pdbx_strand_id
1 'polypeptide(L)'
;MISIQAEIDLLHNELELFDDVMDKYEYIIELGKQLLPLQDKYKTMLFKVQGCQSQIWLHPYVEEGKIYFEAGGDALIAKGLVDILIRIYSGHSAKEILETDTAELKELHLSEIISSGRQNGIASMIKRIYAFAKETSASQTTTASFTEETSASQTATASFAKETSASQTATASFDEELIRKKIISGLEQIYDPEIPVNIYTLGLIYKIDIILFKEKVCCYIEMTLTSPACPVAESLVEQVYNVSYLIEEIDEMNVELVFEPPWSPDKIPYEAKLELGLL
;
A
#
# COMPACT_ATOMS: atom_id res chain seq x y z
N MET A 1 6.10 6.11 26.49
CA MET A 1 5.72 6.59 25.15
C MET A 1 4.98 7.90 25.37
N ILE A 2 5.38 8.97 24.67
CA ILE A 2 4.78 10.30 24.83
C ILE A 2 3.51 10.41 23.97
N SER A 3 2.73 11.49 24.10
CA SER A 3 1.56 11.73 23.24
C SER A 3 1.97 12.22 21.86
N ILE A 4 1.06 12.09 20.88
CA ILE A 4 1.27 12.60 19.51
C ILE A 4 1.63 14.09 19.54
N GLN A 5 0.87 14.92 20.28
CA GLN A 5 1.18 16.35 20.44
C GLN A 5 2.56 16.57 21.06
N ALA A 6 2.96 15.79 22.07
CA ALA A 6 4.27 15.96 22.68
C ALA A 6 5.42 15.61 21.72
N GLU A 7 5.23 14.66 20.80
CA GLU A 7 6.22 14.36 19.74
C GLU A 7 6.27 15.49 18.70
N ILE A 8 5.11 16.08 18.34
CA ILE A 8 5.05 17.27 17.47
C ILE A 8 5.83 18.42 18.12
N ASP A 9 5.59 18.70 19.41
CA ASP A 9 6.30 19.75 20.14
C ASP A 9 7.82 19.51 20.18
N LEU A 10 8.25 18.26 20.39
CA LEU A 10 9.69 17.92 20.37
C LEU A 10 10.31 18.15 19.00
N LEU A 11 9.66 17.68 17.93
CA LEU A 11 10.12 17.88 16.55
C LEU A 11 10.14 19.35 16.16
N HIS A 12 9.16 20.13 16.60
CA HIS A 12 9.14 21.58 16.42
C HIS A 12 10.38 22.21 17.07
N ASN A 13 10.63 21.89 18.35
CA ASN A 13 11.80 22.39 19.07
C ASN A 13 13.11 21.94 18.40
N GLU A 14 13.21 20.70 17.91
CA GLU A 14 14.39 20.21 17.16
C GLU A 14 14.63 21.04 15.89
N LEU A 15 13.58 21.36 15.14
CA LEU A 15 13.66 22.16 13.91
C LEU A 15 13.95 23.63 14.17
N GLU A 16 13.49 24.19 15.30
CA GLU A 16 13.75 25.58 15.70
C GLU A 16 15.20 25.82 16.16
N LEU A 17 15.96 24.77 16.50
CA LEU A 17 17.39 24.90 16.82
C LEU A 17 18.23 25.41 15.63
N PHE A 18 17.71 25.31 14.42
CA PHE A 18 18.37 25.76 13.20
C PHE A 18 17.86 27.14 12.78
N ASP A 19 18.75 28.12 12.71
CA ASP A 19 18.43 29.48 12.26
C ASP A 19 18.25 29.55 10.73
N ASP A 20 18.96 28.71 9.97
CA ASP A 20 18.93 28.69 8.51
C ASP A 20 17.99 27.60 7.96
N VAL A 21 17.20 27.96 6.93
CA VAL A 21 16.22 27.04 6.31
C VAL A 21 16.92 25.87 5.60
N MET A 22 18.12 26.09 5.05
CA MET A 22 18.90 25.02 4.43
C MET A 22 19.40 24.02 5.47
N ASP A 23 19.76 24.47 6.67
CA ASP A 23 20.16 23.57 7.75
C ASP A 23 18.98 22.68 8.18
N LYS A 24 17.76 23.23 8.27
CA LYS A 24 16.53 22.44 8.49
C LYS A 24 16.29 21.42 7.37
N TYR A 25 16.51 21.83 6.13
CA TYR A 25 16.37 20.96 4.97
C TYR A 25 17.38 19.80 5.00
N GLU A 26 18.64 20.08 5.35
CA GLU A 26 19.69 19.08 5.52
C GLU A 26 19.38 18.13 6.68
N TYR A 27 18.88 18.64 7.80
CA TYR A 27 18.42 17.82 8.92
C TYR A 27 17.39 16.78 8.48
N ILE A 28 16.36 17.18 7.72
CA ILE A 28 15.35 16.25 7.19
C ILE A 28 16.00 15.21 6.27
N ILE A 29 16.98 15.59 5.45
CA ILE A 29 17.71 14.62 4.62
C ILE A 29 18.48 13.61 5.47
N GLU A 30 19.12 14.04 6.55
CA GLU A 30 19.82 13.14 7.48
C GLU A 30 18.88 12.13 8.13
N LEU A 31 17.68 12.55 8.56
CA LEU A 31 16.63 11.63 9.02
C LEU A 31 16.32 10.59 7.93
N GLY A 32 16.16 11.03 6.69
CA GLY A 32 15.90 10.14 5.54
C GLY A 32 17.02 9.14 5.22
N LYS A 33 18.27 9.42 5.60
CA LYS A 33 19.40 8.49 5.47
C LYS A 33 19.41 7.42 6.57
N GLN A 34 18.87 7.75 7.75
CA GLN A 34 18.80 6.87 8.90
C GLN A 34 17.59 5.92 8.86
N LEU A 35 16.59 6.24 8.04
CA LEU A 35 15.40 5.40 7.84
C LEU A 35 15.79 3.97 7.45
N LEU A 36 15.31 3.00 8.24
CA LEU A 36 15.57 1.58 8.02
C LEU A 36 15.05 1.13 6.64
N PRO A 37 15.81 0.30 5.89
CA PRO A 37 15.35 -0.18 4.60
C PRO A 37 14.05 -1.00 4.71
N LEU A 38 13.01 -0.56 3.99
CA LEU A 38 11.79 -1.34 3.85
C LEU A 38 12.05 -2.65 3.11
N GLN A 39 11.54 -3.75 3.65
CA GLN A 39 11.63 -5.08 3.02
C GLN A 39 10.91 -5.10 1.66
N ASP A 40 11.50 -5.79 0.67
CA ASP A 40 10.98 -5.75 -0.70
C ASP A 40 9.55 -6.27 -0.85
N LYS A 41 9.12 -7.20 0.01
CA LYS A 41 7.72 -7.69 0.06
C LYS A 41 6.69 -6.60 0.37
N TYR A 42 7.11 -5.46 0.93
CA TYR A 42 6.24 -4.33 1.23
C TYR A 42 6.37 -3.20 0.19
N LYS A 43 7.24 -3.34 -0.82
CA LYS A 43 7.34 -2.41 -1.95
C LYS A 43 6.31 -2.73 -3.04
N THR A 44 5.06 -2.86 -2.63
CA THR A 44 3.92 -3.21 -3.50
C THR A 44 3.04 -2.00 -3.75
N MET A 45 2.15 -2.08 -4.75
CA MET A 45 1.23 -0.97 -5.04
C MET A 45 0.27 -0.67 -3.88
N LEU A 46 -0.06 -1.65 -3.02
CA LEU A 46 -0.87 -1.40 -1.82
C LEU A 46 -0.25 -0.34 -0.94
N PHE A 47 1.04 -0.45 -0.65
CA PHE A 47 1.72 0.41 0.30
C PHE A 47 2.25 1.68 -0.35
N LYS A 48 2.20 1.79 -1.68
CA LYS A 48 2.64 2.98 -2.41
C LYS A 48 1.73 4.17 -2.09
N VAL A 49 2.34 5.29 -1.73
CA VAL A 49 1.64 6.56 -1.46
C VAL A 49 1.41 7.28 -2.79
N GLN A 50 0.14 7.47 -3.13
CA GLN A 50 -0.26 8.13 -4.37
C GLN A 50 -0.23 9.65 -4.26
N GLY A 51 0.00 10.33 -5.38
CA GLY A 51 0.03 11.80 -5.43
C GLY A 51 1.32 12.45 -4.92
N CYS A 52 2.35 11.67 -4.60
CA CYS A 52 3.67 12.18 -4.27
C CYS A 52 4.57 12.22 -5.53
N GLN A 53 5.32 13.31 -5.71
CA GLN A 53 6.29 13.40 -6.83
C GLN A 53 7.44 12.39 -6.70
N SER A 54 7.75 11.97 -5.48
CA SER A 54 8.74 10.94 -5.17
C SER A 54 8.02 9.65 -4.78
N GLN A 55 8.58 8.50 -5.14
CA GLN A 55 7.97 7.22 -4.81
C GLN A 55 8.22 6.90 -3.33
N ILE A 56 7.14 6.85 -2.54
CA ILE A 56 7.15 6.42 -1.14
C ILE A 56 6.25 5.20 -0.99
N TRP A 57 6.72 4.21 -0.24
CA TRP A 57 5.92 3.11 0.27
C TRP A 57 5.81 3.27 1.78
N LEU A 58 4.58 3.21 2.30
CA LEU A 58 4.24 3.29 3.71
C LEU A 58 3.44 2.04 4.10
N HIS A 59 4.11 1.15 4.82
CA HIS A 59 3.58 -0.13 5.30
C HIS A 59 3.16 0.01 6.78
N PRO A 60 1.85 0.02 7.07
CA PRO A 60 1.37 -0.01 8.44
C PRO A 60 1.19 -1.44 8.96
N TYR A 61 1.46 -1.64 10.24
CA TYR A 61 1.20 -2.90 10.95
C TYR A 61 0.69 -2.63 12.38
N VAL A 62 0.08 -3.64 12.99
CA VAL A 62 -0.44 -3.54 14.36
C VAL A 62 0.32 -4.52 15.24
N GLU A 63 0.83 -4.03 16.37
CA GLU A 63 1.50 -4.82 17.40
C GLU A 63 0.97 -4.38 18.76
N GLU A 64 0.54 -5.33 19.60
CA GLU A 64 -0.02 -5.05 20.94
C GLU A 64 -1.15 -3.99 20.97
N GLY A 65 -1.98 -3.95 19.92
CA GLY A 65 -3.10 -3.00 19.79
C GLY A 65 -2.69 -1.58 19.39
N LYS A 66 -1.41 -1.35 19.11
CA LYS A 66 -0.84 -0.08 18.64
C LYS A 66 -0.47 -0.19 17.17
N ILE A 67 -0.56 0.93 16.46
CA ILE A 67 -0.24 1.03 15.05
C ILE A 67 1.21 1.50 14.90
N TYR A 68 1.95 0.84 14.02
CA TYR A 68 3.32 1.17 13.67
C TYR A 68 3.44 1.28 12.16
N PHE A 69 4.47 1.98 11.70
CA PHE A 69 4.70 2.25 10.29
C PHE A 69 6.16 1.99 9.91
N GLU A 70 6.35 1.31 8.78
CA GLU A 70 7.64 1.20 8.09
C GLU A 70 7.52 1.93 6.75
N ALA A 71 8.59 2.58 6.30
CA ALA A 71 8.59 3.23 5.00
C ALA A 71 9.87 3.03 4.21
N GLY A 72 9.72 3.17 2.89
CA GLY A 72 10.82 3.17 1.93
C GLY A 72 10.54 4.18 0.82
N GLY A 73 11.58 4.51 0.05
CA GLY A 73 11.43 5.44 -1.06
C GLY A 73 12.67 5.64 -1.91
N ASP A 74 12.56 6.49 -2.91
CA ASP A 74 13.63 6.82 -3.87
C ASP A 74 14.38 8.12 -3.51
N ALA A 75 13.70 9.12 -2.96
CA ALA A 75 14.28 10.42 -2.62
C ALA A 75 14.57 10.59 -1.11
N LEU A 76 15.78 11.02 -0.76
CA LEU A 76 16.20 11.18 0.65
C LEU A 76 15.31 12.17 1.43
N ILE A 77 14.97 13.30 0.83
CA ILE A 77 14.09 14.28 1.47
C ILE A 77 12.68 13.72 1.72
N ALA A 78 12.14 12.93 0.80
CA ALA A 78 10.84 12.30 0.97
C ALA A 78 10.90 11.22 2.06
N LYS A 79 12.02 10.49 2.16
CA LYS A 79 12.29 9.57 3.28
C LYS A 79 12.34 10.30 4.63
N GLY A 80 12.96 11.47 4.69
CA GLY A 80 12.99 12.27 5.92
C GLY A 80 11.60 12.75 6.35
N LEU A 81 10.78 13.18 5.39
CA LEU A 81 9.41 13.61 5.67
C LEU A 81 8.53 12.45 6.16
N VAL A 82 8.64 11.26 5.56
CA VAL A 82 7.90 10.09 6.06
C VAL A 82 8.44 9.62 7.40
N ASP A 83 9.75 9.73 7.66
CA ASP A 83 10.35 9.42 8.95
C ASP A 83 9.77 10.29 10.09
N ILE A 84 9.61 11.60 9.85
CA ILE A 84 8.93 12.51 10.77
C ILE A 84 7.51 12.02 11.08
N LEU A 85 6.73 11.63 10.06
CA LEU A 85 5.38 11.11 10.28
C LEU A 85 5.38 9.77 11.03
N ILE A 86 6.35 8.89 10.75
CA ILE A 86 6.52 7.62 11.46
C ILE A 86 6.80 7.88 12.94
N ARG A 87 7.69 8.83 13.27
CA ARG A 87 7.98 9.23 14.65
C ARG A 87 6.74 9.72 15.37
N ILE A 88 5.93 10.56 14.72
CA ILE A 88 4.71 11.16 15.29
C ILE A 88 3.62 10.11 15.57
N TYR A 89 3.38 9.19 14.63
CA TYR A 89 2.20 8.32 14.68
C TYR A 89 2.45 6.88 15.13
N SER A 90 3.69 6.39 15.10
CA SER A 90 3.98 5.00 15.49
C SER A 90 3.87 4.79 17.01
N GLY A 91 3.31 3.64 17.40
CA GLY A 91 3.09 3.28 18.80
C GLY A 91 1.77 3.77 19.39
N HIS A 92 0.94 4.46 18.60
CA HIS A 92 -0.35 4.98 19.02
C HIS A 92 -1.51 4.05 18.62
N SER A 93 -2.57 4.06 19.42
CA SER A 93 -3.81 3.35 19.10
C SER A 93 -4.55 4.02 17.95
N ALA A 94 -5.41 3.26 17.25
CA ALA A 94 -6.28 3.78 16.21
C ALA A 94 -7.11 5.00 16.68
N LYS A 95 -7.55 4.98 17.94
CA LYS A 95 -8.33 6.06 18.55
C LYS A 95 -7.50 7.34 18.68
N GLU A 96 -6.29 7.26 19.25
CA GLU A 96 -5.42 8.42 19.43
C GLU A 96 -5.06 9.09 18.10
N ILE A 97 -4.75 8.29 17.07
CA ILE A 97 -4.45 8.81 15.72
C ILE A 97 -5.66 9.55 15.15
N LEU A 98 -6.87 8.99 15.27
CA LEU A 98 -8.08 9.59 14.72
C LEU A 98 -8.56 10.83 15.48
N GLU A 99 -8.24 10.95 16.77
CA GLU A 99 -8.59 12.11 17.61
C GLU A 99 -7.62 13.29 17.44
N THR A 100 -6.45 13.07 16.83
CA THR A 100 -5.45 14.12 16.58
C THR A 100 -5.96 15.08 15.49
N ASP A 101 -5.85 16.39 15.73
CA ASP A 101 -6.13 17.39 14.69
C ASP A 101 -4.93 17.52 13.76
N THR A 102 -5.12 17.20 12.48
CA THR A 102 -4.09 17.37 11.45
C THR A 102 -3.58 18.82 11.31
N ALA A 103 -4.30 19.81 11.84
CA ALA A 103 -3.84 21.19 11.91
C ALA A 103 -2.62 21.37 12.82
N GLU A 104 -2.44 20.53 13.84
CA GLU A 104 -1.28 20.57 14.77
C GLU A 104 0.03 20.31 14.01
N LEU A 105 0.02 19.50 12.95
CA LEU A 105 1.20 19.29 12.09
C LEU A 105 1.68 20.55 11.38
N LYS A 106 0.84 21.59 11.27
CA LYS A 106 1.27 22.87 10.71
C LYS A 106 2.27 23.57 11.62
N GLU A 107 2.28 23.27 12.91
CA GLU A 107 3.23 23.81 13.89
C GLU A 107 4.67 23.43 13.55
N LEU A 108 4.91 22.31 12.85
CA LEU A 108 6.26 21.95 12.38
C LEU A 108 6.81 22.88 11.29
N HIS A 109 5.99 23.78 10.74
CA HIS A 109 6.35 24.75 9.70
C HIS A 109 7.05 24.11 8.47
N LEU A 110 6.81 22.82 8.21
CA LEU A 110 7.46 22.08 7.13
C LEU A 110 7.21 22.71 5.75
N SER A 111 6.09 23.41 5.58
CA SER A 111 5.74 24.12 4.35
C SER A 111 6.73 25.24 3.99
N GLU A 112 7.47 25.77 4.95
CA GLU A 112 8.50 26.80 4.72
C GLU A 112 9.83 26.17 4.25
N ILE A 113 10.04 24.88 4.55
CA ILE A 113 11.29 24.16 4.29
C ILE A 113 11.24 23.42 2.94
N ILE A 114 10.05 22.99 2.50
CA ILE A 114 9.89 22.11 1.33
C ILE A 114 9.00 22.72 0.23
N SER A 115 9.23 22.28 -1.01
CA SER A 115 8.42 22.69 -2.17
C SER A 115 6.96 22.23 -2.05
N SER A 116 6.06 22.95 -2.74
CA SER A 116 4.62 22.65 -2.79
C SER A 116 4.31 21.21 -3.24
N GLY A 117 5.08 20.66 -4.18
CA GLY A 117 4.95 19.27 -4.61
C GLY A 117 5.19 18.25 -3.50
N ARG A 118 6.09 18.56 -2.56
CA ARG A 118 6.39 17.69 -1.40
C ARG A 118 5.37 17.84 -0.27
N GLN A 119 4.78 19.02 -0.13
CA GLN A 119 3.66 19.25 0.80
C GLN A 119 2.45 18.38 0.44
N ASN A 120 2.14 18.23 -0.85
CA ASN A 120 1.11 17.30 -1.33
C ASN A 120 1.42 15.83 -0.96
N GLY A 121 2.70 15.46 -1.01
CA GLY A 121 3.19 14.17 -0.54
C GLY A 121 2.87 13.93 0.93
N ILE A 122 3.16 14.89 1.80
CA ILE A 122 2.84 14.82 3.25
C ILE A 122 1.34 14.63 3.47
N ALA A 123 0.50 15.44 2.81
CA ALA A 123 -0.96 15.31 2.93
C ALA A 123 -1.44 13.90 2.52
N SER A 124 -0.86 13.34 1.46
CA SER A 124 -1.19 11.98 0.98
C SER A 124 -0.76 10.88 1.96
N MET A 125 0.40 11.05 2.61
CA MET A 125 0.87 10.15 3.67
C MET A 125 -0.04 10.20 4.90
N ILE A 126 -0.40 11.39 5.38
CA ILE A 126 -1.33 11.58 6.51
C ILE A 126 -2.69 10.95 6.19
N LYS A 127 -3.23 11.18 4.99
CA LYS A 127 -4.50 10.56 4.56
C LYS A 127 -4.44 9.03 4.67
N ARG A 128 -3.32 8.41 4.27
CA ARG A 128 -3.12 6.96 4.36
C ARG A 128 -3.02 6.47 5.81
N ILE A 129 -2.34 7.21 6.68
CA ILE A 129 -2.27 6.94 8.13
C ILE A 129 -3.67 6.92 8.75
N TYR A 130 -4.48 7.95 8.50
CA TYR A 130 -5.84 8.05 9.04
C TYR A 130 -6.79 7.01 8.46
N ALA A 131 -6.66 6.68 7.16
CA ALA A 131 -7.43 5.61 6.53
C ALA A 131 -7.17 4.28 7.23
N PHE A 132 -5.90 3.93 7.45
CA PHE A 132 -5.52 2.71 8.14
C PHE A 132 -6.00 2.69 9.60
N ALA A 133 -5.91 3.81 10.31
CA ALA A 133 -6.42 3.91 11.67
C ALA A 133 -7.93 3.67 11.73
N LYS A 134 -8.69 4.22 10.78
CA LYS A 134 -10.14 4.02 10.66
C LYS A 134 -10.53 2.57 10.37
N GLU A 135 -9.80 1.88 9.50
CA GLU A 135 -10.01 0.45 9.22
C GLU A 135 -9.69 -0.42 10.44
N THR A 136 -8.65 -0.05 11.18
CA THR A 136 -8.22 -0.77 12.39
C THR A 136 -9.23 -0.63 13.52
N SER A 137 -9.80 0.55 13.73
CA SER A 137 -10.84 0.76 14.75
C SER A 137 -12.14 0.01 14.42
N ALA A 138 -12.51 -0.08 13.14
CA ALA A 138 -13.66 -0.87 12.70
C ALA A 138 -13.48 -2.38 12.96
N SER A 139 -12.26 -2.89 12.80
CA SER A 139 -11.95 -4.33 12.97
C SER A 139 -11.88 -4.77 14.44
N GLN A 140 -11.68 -3.84 15.39
CA GLN A 140 -11.62 -4.13 16.83
C GLN A 140 -13.00 -4.23 17.51
N THR A 141 -14.09 -3.86 16.83
CA THR A 141 -15.45 -3.86 17.43
C THR A 141 -16.12 -5.24 17.38
N THR A 142 -15.60 -6.19 16.60
CA THR A 142 -16.25 -7.50 16.37
C THR A 142 -15.82 -8.61 17.34
N THR A 143 -14.79 -8.41 18.17
CA THR A 143 -14.19 -9.48 19.00
C THR A 143 -14.47 -9.35 20.51
N ALA A 144 -15.61 -8.79 20.89
CA ALA A 144 -16.01 -8.66 22.31
C ALA A 144 -17.37 -9.31 22.59
N SER A 145 -17.49 -10.62 22.36
CA SER A 145 -18.42 -11.49 23.10
C SER A 145 -18.19 -12.97 22.78
N PHE A 146 -17.41 -13.64 23.62
CA PHE A 146 -17.70 -15.00 24.11
C PHE A 146 -16.62 -15.37 25.14
N THR A 147 -16.96 -15.27 26.42
CA THR A 147 -16.18 -15.84 27.52
C THR A 147 -16.86 -17.12 27.99
N GLU A 148 -16.02 -18.16 28.10
CA GLU A 148 -16.08 -19.31 29.01
C GLU A 148 -17.18 -20.36 28.81
N GLU A 149 -16.81 -21.62 28.53
CA GLU A 149 -16.70 -22.65 29.60
C GLU A 149 -16.16 -24.04 29.12
N THR A 150 -15.35 -24.65 30.01
CA THR A 150 -15.09 -26.10 30.28
C THR A 150 -14.29 -26.95 29.26
N SER A 151 -13.01 -27.32 29.49
CA SER A 151 -12.37 -28.34 30.38
C SER A 151 -12.23 -29.79 29.85
N ALA A 152 -10.98 -30.30 29.94
CA ALA A 152 -10.52 -31.71 30.09
C ALA A 152 -10.64 -32.65 28.86
N SER A 153 -9.73 -33.59 28.54
CA SER A 153 -8.43 -34.07 29.06
C SER A 153 -7.89 -35.18 28.11
N GLN A 154 -6.63 -35.61 28.32
CA GLN A 154 -5.95 -36.87 27.92
C GLN A 154 -5.17 -36.92 26.59
N THR A 155 -3.82 -36.81 26.56
CA THR A 155 -2.72 -37.79 26.78
C THR A 155 -2.74 -39.08 25.94
N ALA A 156 -1.72 -39.31 25.07
CA ALA A 156 -0.62 -40.30 25.27
C ALA A 156 0.25 -40.61 24.00
N THR A 157 1.59 -40.64 24.22
CA THR A 157 2.67 -41.54 23.65
C THR A 157 3.04 -41.48 22.15
N ALA A 158 4.24 -40.99 21.76
CA ALA A 158 5.57 -41.65 21.59
C ALA A 158 5.61 -42.67 20.40
N SER A 159 6.53 -42.72 19.42
CA SER A 159 8.00 -42.52 19.42
C SER A 159 8.59 -42.64 17.98
N PHE A 160 9.86 -42.24 17.85
CA PHE A 160 10.92 -42.66 16.90
C PHE A 160 11.23 -41.89 15.59
N ALA A 161 12.53 -41.65 15.43
CA ALA A 161 13.21 -40.72 14.53
C ALA A 161 13.98 -41.41 13.39
N LYS A 162 14.15 -40.74 12.24
CA LYS A 162 15.42 -40.18 11.73
C LYS A 162 15.32 -39.70 10.26
N GLU A 163 15.75 -38.44 10.03
CA GLU A 163 16.72 -37.96 9.01
C GLU A 163 16.51 -38.34 7.52
N THR A 164 16.50 -37.47 6.49
CA THR A 164 17.19 -36.19 6.27
C THR A 164 16.73 -35.49 4.97
N SER A 165 16.62 -34.15 5.04
CA SER A 165 16.74 -33.04 4.06
C SER A 165 16.09 -33.07 2.67
N ALA A 166 15.16 -32.13 2.44
CA ALA A 166 15.41 -30.87 1.72
C ALA A 166 14.27 -29.89 2.03
N SER A 167 14.57 -28.82 2.76
CA SER A 167 13.61 -27.97 3.47
C SER A 167 12.83 -27.06 2.52
N GLN A 168 11.59 -27.44 2.25
CA GLN A 168 10.51 -26.58 1.83
C GLN A 168 10.02 -25.81 3.07
N THR A 169 9.97 -24.49 3.01
CA THR A 169 9.31 -23.70 4.06
C THR A 169 7.93 -23.33 3.55
N ALA A 170 6.95 -24.11 4.00
CA ALA A 170 5.53 -23.83 3.87
C ALA A 170 5.17 -22.63 4.74
N THR A 171 4.45 -21.67 4.15
CA THR A 171 3.74 -20.59 4.84
C THR A 171 2.37 -20.49 4.18
N ALA A 172 1.31 -20.50 5.00
CA ALA A 172 -0.13 -20.47 4.69
C ALA A 172 -0.49 -20.30 3.20
N SER A 173 -0.95 -21.40 2.59
CA SER A 173 -1.20 -21.52 1.15
C SER A 173 -2.48 -20.80 0.71
N PHE A 174 -2.41 -19.50 0.51
CA PHE A 174 -3.22 -18.84 -0.51
C PHE A 174 -2.51 -19.07 -1.85
N ASP A 175 -3.18 -19.72 -2.80
CA ASP A 175 -2.60 -19.99 -4.12
C ASP A 175 -2.67 -18.71 -4.96
N GLU A 176 -1.67 -17.85 -4.78
CA GLU A 176 -1.53 -16.58 -5.51
C GLU A 176 -1.61 -16.81 -7.03
N GLU A 177 -1.06 -17.92 -7.51
CA GLU A 177 -1.06 -18.26 -8.92
C GLU A 177 -2.47 -18.60 -9.42
N LEU A 178 -3.26 -19.33 -8.63
CA LEU A 178 -4.66 -19.63 -8.94
C LEU A 178 -5.50 -18.35 -9.00
N ILE A 179 -5.30 -17.44 -8.06
CA ILE A 179 -6.12 -16.22 -7.96
C ILE A 179 -5.70 -15.20 -9.00
N ARG A 180 -4.41 -15.12 -9.30
CA ARG A 180 -3.91 -14.40 -10.46
C ARG A 180 -4.54 -14.91 -11.75
N LYS A 181 -4.65 -16.24 -11.94
CA LYS A 181 -5.33 -16.82 -13.12
C LYS A 181 -6.81 -16.45 -13.18
N LYS A 182 -7.52 -16.46 -12.04
CA LYS A 182 -8.92 -16.02 -11.96
C LYS A 182 -9.08 -14.54 -12.32
N ILE A 183 -8.20 -13.68 -11.80
CA ILE A 183 -8.18 -12.24 -12.12
C ILE A 183 -7.94 -12.05 -13.62
N ILE A 184 -6.91 -12.68 -14.18
CA ILE A 184 -6.59 -12.59 -15.61
C ILE A 184 -7.80 -13.03 -16.45
N SER A 185 -8.43 -14.15 -16.13
CA SER A 185 -9.61 -14.64 -16.84
C SER A 185 -10.81 -13.68 -16.77
N GLY A 186 -10.97 -12.95 -15.66
CA GLY A 186 -11.96 -11.87 -15.56
C GLY A 186 -11.61 -10.66 -16.41
N LEU A 187 -10.33 -10.26 -16.43
CA LEU A 187 -9.83 -9.15 -17.26
C LEU A 187 -9.94 -9.44 -18.76
N GLU A 188 -9.78 -10.71 -19.17
CA GLU A 188 -9.95 -11.15 -20.57
C GLU A 188 -11.40 -11.04 -21.07
N GLN A 189 -12.39 -10.93 -20.18
CA GLN A 189 -13.79 -10.72 -20.54
C GLN A 189 -14.15 -9.25 -20.77
N ILE A 190 -13.24 -8.34 -20.44
CA ILE A 190 -13.44 -6.90 -20.60
C ILE A 190 -12.80 -6.48 -21.92
N TYR A 191 -13.60 -5.91 -22.81
CA TYR A 191 -13.20 -5.47 -24.14
C TYR A 191 -13.13 -3.95 -24.21
N ASP A 192 -12.15 -3.44 -24.95
CA ASP A 192 -12.10 -2.02 -25.24
C ASP A 192 -13.25 -1.65 -26.22
N PRO A 193 -13.96 -0.54 -25.98
CA PRO A 193 -15.11 -0.14 -26.80
C PRO A 193 -14.72 0.37 -28.19
N GLU A 194 -13.47 0.82 -28.37
CA GLU A 194 -12.95 1.34 -29.63
C GLU A 194 -12.18 0.27 -30.41
N ILE A 195 -11.51 -0.65 -29.70
CA ILE A 195 -10.75 -1.76 -30.27
C ILE A 195 -11.35 -3.06 -29.75
N PRO A 196 -11.95 -3.92 -30.60
CA PRO A 196 -12.69 -5.12 -30.18
C PRO A 196 -11.77 -6.27 -29.73
N VAL A 197 -10.89 -5.98 -28.78
CA VAL A 197 -9.88 -6.85 -28.20
C VAL A 197 -9.92 -6.65 -26.70
N ASN A 198 -9.67 -7.72 -25.93
CA ASN A 198 -9.70 -7.62 -24.49
C ASN A 198 -8.53 -6.80 -23.93
N ILE A 199 -8.77 -6.13 -22.80
CA ILE A 199 -7.82 -5.17 -22.20
C ILE A 199 -6.51 -5.83 -21.76
N TYR A 200 -6.54 -7.12 -21.40
CA TYR A 200 -5.36 -7.87 -21.01
C TYR A 200 -4.45 -8.14 -22.21
N THR A 201 -5.04 -8.59 -23.32
CA THR A 201 -4.39 -8.89 -24.60
C THR A 201 -3.86 -7.63 -25.29
N LEU A 202 -4.55 -6.50 -25.12
CA LEU A 202 -4.04 -5.20 -25.56
C LEU A 202 -2.81 -4.74 -24.76
N GLY A 203 -2.49 -5.38 -23.63
CA GLY A 203 -1.40 -4.95 -22.76
C GLY A 203 -1.71 -3.64 -22.03
N LEU A 204 -3.00 -3.39 -21.76
CA LEU A 204 -3.42 -2.24 -20.95
C LEU A 204 -3.17 -2.46 -19.46
N ILE A 205 -3.03 -3.71 -19.02
CA ILE A 205 -2.70 -4.06 -17.65
C ILE A 205 -1.19 -4.12 -17.49
N TYR A 206 -0.63 -3.18 -16.73
CA TYR A 206 0.82 -3.09 -16.51
C TYR A 206 1.28 -3.94 -15.34
N LYS A 207 0.50 -3.96 -14.26
CA LYS A 207 0.87 -4.67 -13.04
C LYS A 207 -0.35 -5.24 -12.34
N ILE A 208 -0.19 -6.46 -11.81
CA ILE A 208 -1.14 -7.11 -10.91
C ILE A 208 -0.35 -7.58 -9.70
N ASP A 209 -0.59 -6.93 -8.55
CA ASP A 209 -0.03 -7.30 -7.25
C ASP A 209 -1.16 -7.85 -6.36
N ILE A 210 -0.99 -9.06 -5.83
CA ILE A 210 -1.95 -9.70 -4.93
C ILE A 210 -1.24 -9.93 -3.61
N ILE A 211 -1.81 -9.46 -2.52
CA ILE A 211 -1.21 -9.62 -1.19
C ILE A 211 -2.27 -9.84 -0.12
N LEU A 212 -1.87 -10.60 0.89
CA LEU A 212 -2.67 -10.81 2.09
C LEU A 212 -2.37 -9.69 3.09
N PHE A 213 -3.38 -8.91 3.44
CA PHE A 213 -3.28 -7.82 4.41
C PHE A 213 -4.40 -7.91 5.44
N LYS A 214 -4.07 -8.04 6.73
CA LYS A 214 -5.06 -8.20 7.83
C LYS A 214 -6.08 -9.31 7.57
N GLU A 215 -5.60 -10.49 7.17
CA GLU A 215 -6.44 -11.66 6.82
C GLU A 215 -7.39 -11.44 5.62
N LYS A 216 -7.27 -10.30 4.93
CA LYS A 216 -7.99 -9.99 3.71
C LYS A 216 -7.06 -10.11 2.50
N VAL A 217 -7.61 -10.56 1.40
CA VAL A 217 -6.90 -10.64 0.12
C VAL A 217 -7.14 -9.35 -0.64
N CYS A 218 -6.09 -8.56 -0.80
CA CYS A 218 -6.15 -7.30 -1.52
C CYS A 218 -5.47 -7.44 -2.90
N CYS A 219 -6.18 -7.04 -3.95
CA CYS A 219 -5.68 -7.04 -5.32
C CYS A 219 -5.49 -5.60 -5.82
N TYR A 220 -4.29 -5.30 -6.32
CA TYR A 220 -3.95 -4.01 -6.92
C TYR A 220 -3.65 -4.19 -8.39
N ILE A 221 -4.37 -3.45 -9.23
CA ILE A 221 -4.21 -3.47 -10.68
C ILE A 221 -3.76 -2.08 -11.13
N GLU A 222 -2.60 -2.02 -11.77
CA GLU A 222 -2.15 -0.84 -12.49
C GLU A 222 -2.50 -1.01 -13.97
N MET A 223 -3.29 -0.09 -14.52
CA MET A 223 -3.68 -0.13 -15.93
C MET A 223 -3.56 1.23 -16.61
N THR A 224 -3.45 1.22 -17.93
CA THR A 224 -3.49 2.40 -18.80
C THR A 224 -4.72 2.34 -19.70
N LEU A 225 -5.00 3.45 -20.39
CA LEU A 225 -5.92 3.49 -21.51
C LEU A 225 -5.17 3.60 -22.83
N THR A 226 -5.87 3.29 -23.91
CA THR A 226 -5.47 3.56 -25.29
C THR A 226 -5.42 5.06 -25.59
N SER A 227 -6.19 5.88 -24.87
CA SER A 227 -6.21 7.35 -24.98
C SER A 227 -6.57 8.05 -23.66
N PRO A 228 -5.90 9.16 -23.31
CA PRO A 228 -6.15 9.92 -22.07
C PRO A 228 -7.46 10.72 -22.04
N ALA A 229 -8.16 10.84 -23.18
CA ALA A 229 -9.38 11.64 -23.31
C ALA A 229 -10.62 10.79 -23.64
N CYS A 230 -10.63 9.50 -23.30
CA CYS A 230 -11.78 8.64 -23.58
C CYS A 230 -12.90 8.85 -22.53
N PRO A 231 -14.12 9.26 -22.92
CA PRO A 231 -15.25 9.41 -21.98
C PRO A 231 -15.71 8.07 -21.37
N VAL A 232 -15.21 6.94 -21.89
CA VAL A 232 -15.53 5.58 -21.45
C VAL A 232 -14.54 5.04 -20.40
N ALA A 233 -13.47 5.80 -20.12
CA ALA A 233 -12.43 5.48 -19.14
C ALA A 233 -12.97 5.03 -17.78
N GLU A 234 -13.94 5.77 -17.25
CA GLU A 234 -14.53 5.50 -15.92
C GLU A 234 -15.27 4.15 -15.91
N SER A 235 -16.00 3.84 -16.98
CA SER A 235 -16.74 2.57 -17.09
C SER A 235 -15.82 1.36 -17.27
N LEU A 236 -14.65 1.53 -17.88
CA LEU A 236 -13.67 0.46 -18.03
C LEU A 236 -12.99 0.16 -16.70
N VAL A 237 -12.59 1.21 -15.96
CA VAL A 237 -12.05 1.08 -14.60
C VAL A 237 -13.07 0.44 -13.66
N GLU A 238 -14.34 0.82 -13.77
CA GLU A 238 -15.42 0.20 -13.00
C GLU A 238 -15.63 -1.28 -13.37
N GLN A 239 -15.58 -1.63 -14.65
CA GLN A 239 -15.64 -3.04 -15.08
C GLN A 239 -14.48 -3.86 -14.51
N VAL A 240 -13.26 -3.31 -14.53
CA VAL A 240 -12.08 -3.95 -13.94
C VAL A 240 -12.26 -4.11 -12.44
N TYR A 241 -12.74 -3.08 -11.75
CA TYR A 241 -13.06 -3.16 -10.32
C TYR A 241 -14.10 -4.24 -10.03
N ASN A 242 -15.11 -4.38 -10.89
CA ASN A 242 -16.18 -5.36 -10.72
C ASN A 242 -15.73 -6.82 -10.89
N VAL A 243 -14.55 -7.06 -11.48
CA VAL A 243 -13.94 -8.41 -11.50
C VAL A 243 -13.67 -8.90 -10.08
N SER A 244 -13.40 -8.02 -9.12
CA SER A 244 -13.24 -8.39 -7.71
C SER A 244 -14.46 -9.10 -7.14
N TYR A 245 -15.67 -8.66 -7.50
CA TYR A 245 -16.91 -9.29 -7.02
C TYR A 245 -17.17 -10.68 -7.60
N LEU A 246 -16.52 -11.01 -8.71
CA LEU A 246 -16.64 -12.33 -9.33
C LEU A 246 -15.72 -13.38 -8.67
N ILE A 247 -14.78 -12.92 -7.84
CA ILE A 247 -13.75 -13.76 -7.23
C ILE A 247 -13.96 -13.72 -5.72
N GLU A 248 -14.57 -14.77 -5.18
CA GLU A 248 -14.88 -14.90 -3.74
C GLU A 248 -13.65 -14.76 -2.85
N GLU A 249 -12.46 -15.04 -3.39
CA GLU A 249 -11.21 -14.93 -2.67
C GLU A 249 -10.62 -13.52 -2.62
N ILE A 250 -11.22 -12.49 -3.24
CA ILE A 250 -10.74 -11.10 -3.17
C ILE A 250 -11.67 -10.29 -2.28
N ASP A 251 -11.15 -9.81 -1.16
CA ASP A 251 -11.90 -8.96 -0.22
C ASP A 251 -11.89 -7.49 -0.65
N GLU A 252 -10.80 -7.04 -1.27
CA GLU A 252 -10.63 -5.65 -1.68
C GLU A 252 -9.84 -5.55 -2.98
N MET A 253 -10.34 -4.76 -3.93
CA MET A 253 -9.63 -4.46 -5.17
C MET A 253 -9.43 -2.97 -5.31
N ASN A 254 -8.23 -2.56 -5.73
CA ASN A 254 -7.96 -1.19 -6.10
C ASN A 254 -7.39 -1.15 -7.52
N VAL A 255 -7.94 -0.26 -8.34
CA VAL A 255 -7.58 -0.10 -9.74
C VAL A 255 -7.01 1.30 -9.90
N GLU A 256 -5.74 1.38 -10.28
CA GLU A 256 -5.06 2.64 -10.53
C GLU A 256 -4.86 2.84 -12.03
N LEU A 257 -5.28 4.01 -12.51
CA LEU A 257 -5.09 4.44 -13.89
C LEU A 257 -3.80 5.25 -14.01
N VAL A 258 -2.82 4.72 -14.74
CA VAL A 258 -1.55 5.40 -15.05
C VAL A 258 -1.46 5.72 -16.53
N PHE A 259 -0.89 6.90 -16.86
CA PHE A 259 -0.67 7.32 -18.25
C PHE A 259 0.81 7.33 -18.65
N GLU A 260 1.70 7.04 -17.70
CA GLU A 260 3.14 6.93 -17.91
C GLU A 260 3.62 5.54 -17.48
N PRO A 261 4.27 4.76 -18.37
CA PRO A 261 4.53 5.05 -19.78
C PRO A 261 3.23 5.04 -20.61
N PRO A 262 3.12 5.86 -21.68
CA PRO A 262 1.95 5.82 -22.55
C PRO A 262 1.80 4.44 -23.18
N TRP A 263 0.56 4.04 -23.43
CA TRP A 263 0.30 2.83 -24.19
C TRP A 263 0.75 3.00 -25.64
N SER A 264 1.32 1.96 -26.23
CA SER A 264 1.59 1.90 -27.66
C SER A 264 1.26 0.50 -28.20
N PRO A 265 0.87 0.38 -29.48
CA PRO A 265 0.59 -0.92 -30.11
C PRO A 265 1.77 -1.91 -30.05
N ASP A 266 2.99 -1.41 -29.77
CA ASP A 266 4.16 -2.26 -29.56
C ASP A 266 4.03 -3.16 -28.34
N LYS A 267 3.23 -2.76 -27.35
CA LYS A 267 2.95 -3.51 -26.12
C LYS A 267 2.01 -4.69 -26.32
N ILE A 268 1.34 -4.79 -27.47
CA ILE A 268 0.53 -5.97 -27.80
C ILE A 268 1.49 -7.17 -27.95
N PRO A 269 1.29 -8.28 -27.20
CA PRO A 269 2.09 -9.48 -27.31
C PRO A 269 2.13 -9.99 -28.76
N TYR A 270 3.25 -10.63 -29.14
CA TYR A 270 3.43 -11.13 -30.52
C TYR A 270 2.29 -12.03 -30.98
N GLU A 271 1.79 -12.89 -30.09
CA GLU A 271 0.68 -13.81 -30.33
C GLU A 271 -0.62 -13.05 -30.66
N ALA A 272 -0.91 -11.98 -29.93
CA ALA A 272 -2.06 -11.13 -30.18
C ALA A 272 -1.93 -10.30 -31.47
N LYS A 273 -0.72 -9.83 -31.81
CA LYS A 273 -0.47 -9.14 -33.09
C LYS A 273 -0.75 -10.03 -34.29
N LEU A 274 -0.45 -11.33 -34.18
CA LEU A 274 -0.70 -12.33 -35.23
C LEU A 274 -2.20 -12.58 -35.42
N GLU A 275 -2.96 -12.71 -34.33
CA GLU A 275 -4.42 -12.91 -34.38
C GLU A 275 -5.16 -11.68 -34.93
N LEU A 276 -4.64 -10.49 -34.67
CA LEU A 276 -5.21 -9.22 -35.14
C LEU A 276 -4.81 -8.86 -36.57
N GLY A 277 -3.98 -9.67 -37.24
CA GLY A 277 -3.54 -9.44 -38.62
C GLY A 277 -2.67 -8.19 -38.79
N LEU A 278 -1.95 -7.78 -37.73
CA LEU A 278 -1.10 -6.59 -37.70
C LEU A 278 0.35 -6.86 -38.11
N LEU A 279 0.64 -8.05 -38.66
CA LEU A 279 1.94 -8.56 -39.10
C LEU A 279 1.90 -9.03 -40.55
#